data_AF-I0I5R3-F1
#
_entry.id   AF-I0I5R3-F1
#
_cell.length_a   1.000
_cell.length_b   1.000
_cell.length_c   1.000
_cell.angle_alpha   90.00
_cell.angle_beta   90.00
_cell.angle_gamma   90.00
#
_symmetry.space_group_name_H-M   'P 1'
#
loop_
_entity.id
_entity.type
_entity.pdbx_description
1 polymer ?
#
loop_
_entity_poly.entity_id
_entity_poly.type
_entity_poly.pdbx_seq_one_letter_code
_entity_poly.pdbx_strand_id
1 'polypeptide(L)'
;MPISTSSFGDERDNLYQEFQSADRYERETLSFPGVTPAQAETYLKRLGGGVEEKLRRVEGIGWFAEIAEVEGGVDVTFAAHDELLDDLIRRFEEWVERESA
;
A
#
# COMPACT_ATOMS: atom_id res chain seq x y z
N MET A 1 -39.32 -15.26 11.97
CA MET A 1 -38.24 -15.82 11.14
C MET A 1 -36.98 -15.03 11.44
N PRO A 2 -35.84 -15.64 11.83
CA PRO A 2 -34.55 -14.98 12.02
C PRO A 2 -33.74 -14.91 10.70
N ILE A 3 -32.46 -14.52 10.78
CA ILE A 3 -31.42 -14.16 9.76
C ILE A 3 -31.58 -12.75 9.13
N SER A 4 -30.61 -11.84 9.10
CA SER A 4 -29.15 -11.95 9.20
C SER A 4 -28.53 -10.70 9.84
N THR A 5 -27.47 -10.91 10.61
CA THR A 5 -26.47 -9.92 11.00
C THR A 5 -25.86 -9.30 9.73
N SER A 6 -26.22 -8.07 9.37
CA SER A 6 -25.51 -7.33 8.31
C SER A 6 -24.31 -6.61 8.91
N SER A 7 -23.17 -6.95 8.32
CA SER A 7 -21.80 -6.58 8.62
C SER A 7 -21.60 -5.18 9.18
N PHE A 8 -20.94 -5.18 10.34
CA PHE A 8 -19.98 -4.15 10.69
C PHE A 8 -18.84 -4.19 9.66
N GLY A 9 -18.62 -3.11 8.93
CA GLY A 9 -17.50 -2.98 7.99
C GLY A 9 -17.98 -2.73 6.57
N ASP A 10 -17.90 -1.45 6.15
CA ASP A 10 -17.57 -0.99 4.77
C ASP A 10 -17.87 0.51 4.53
N GLU A 11 -17.91 1.35 5.56
CA GLU A 11 -18.24 2.79 5.41
C GLU A 11 -17.05 3.74 5.60
N ARG A 12 -15.80 3.25 5.56
CA ARG A 12 -14.61 4.09 5.80
C ARG A 12 -13.64 4.27 4.62
N ASP A 13 -13.87 3.62 3.49
CA ASP A 13 -12.89 3.63 2.39
C ASP A 13 -13.09 4.76 1.35
N ASN A 14 -14.28 5.36 1.29
CA ASN A 14 -14.63 6.29 0.22
C ASN A 14 -14.16 7.76 0.42
N LEU A 15 -13.43 8.08 1.50
CA LEU A 15 -13.07 9.47 1.84
C LEU A 15 -11.71 9.94 1.29
N TYR A 16 -10.87 9.05 0.75
CA TYR A 16 -9.53 9.43 0.25
C TYR A 16 -9.43 9.54 -1.28
N GLN A 17 -10.50 9.30 -2.03
CA GLN A 17 -10.45 9.37 -3.51
C GLN A 17 -10.51 10.78 -4.10
N GLU A 18 -10.84 11.82 -3.33
CA GLU A 18 -11.14 13.14 -3.92
C GLU A 18 -9.94 14.10 -4.05
N PHE A 19 -8.79 13.77 -3.49
CA PHE A 19 -7.56 14.59 -3.63
C PHE A 19 -6.50 13.87 -4.45
N GLN A 20 -6.60 13.90 -5.78
CA GLN A 20 -5.47 13.98 -6.72
C GLN A 20 -5.95 13.76 -8.16
N SER A 21 -6.72 14.72 -8.69
CA SER A 21 -6.72 14.97 -10.12
C SER A 21 -5.61 15.98 -10.40
N ALA A 22 -4.38 15.53 -10.73
CA ALA A 22 -3.38 16.39 -11.37
C ALA A 22 -2.15 15.70 -12.01
N ASP A 23 -1.71 14.49 -11.63
CA ASP A 23 -0.44 13.96 -12.15
C ASP A 23 -0.50 12.49 -12.55
N ARG A 24 0.20 12.15 -13.64
CA ARG A 24 0.12 10.91 -14.45
C ARG A 24 0.65 9.65 -13.76
N TYR A 25 0.20 9.36 -12.54
CA TYR A 25 0.55 8.12 -11.86
C TYR A 25 -0.55 7.09 -12.02
N GLU A 26 -0.18 5.90 -12.48
CA GLU A 26 -0.99 4.72 -12.31
C GLU A 26 -0.93 4.28 -10.86
N ARG A 27 -2.03 3.70 -10.37
CA ARG A 27 -2.16 3.28 -8.98
C ARG A 27 -2.65 1.86 -8.88
N GLU A 28 -2.01 1.10 -8.01
CA GLU A 28 -2.41 -0.26 -7.69
C GLU A 28 -2.29 -0.51 -6.18
N THR A 29 -3.34 -1.07 -5.60
CA THR A 29 -3.39 -1.42 -4.18
C THR A 29 -3.30 -2.92 -4.02
N LEU A 30 -2.37 -3.38 -3.19
CA LEU A 30 -2.11 -4.79 -2.92
C LEU A 30 -2.12 -5.06 -1.43
N SER A 31 -2.71 -6.18 -1.05
CA SER A 31 -2.82 -6.63 0.34
C SER A 31 -1.71 -7.62 0.69
N PHE A 32 -0.99 -7.34 1.76
CA PHE A 32 0.11 -8.16 2.27
C PHE A 32 -0.21 -8.70 3.67
N PRO A 33 -0.86 -9.88 3.77
CA PRO A 33 -1.14 -10.49 5.06
C PRO A 33 0.16 -10.90 5.77
N GLY A 34 0.22 -10.71 7.08
CA GLY A 34 1.41 -11.01 7.90
C GLY A 34 2.52 -9.96 7.84
N VAL A 35 2.39 -8.94 7.00
CA VAL A 35 3.33 -7.81 6.93
C VAL A 35 2.83 -6.68 7.82
N THR A 36 3.69 -6.17 8.71
CA THR A 36 3.38 -5.01 9.55
C THR A 36 3.67 -3.70 8.82
N PRO A 37 3.04 -2.57 9.21
CA PRO A 37 3.35 -1.25 8.64
C PRO A 37 4.84 -0.88 8.73
N ALA A 38 5.52 -1.30 9.80
CA ALA A 38 6.94 -1.06 9.99
C ALA A 38 7.82 -1.86 9.01
N GLN A 39 7.41 -3.09 8.70
CA GLN A 39 8.07 -3.92 7.69
C GLN A 39 7.84 -3.34 6.29
N ALA A 40 6.61 -2.99 5.94
CA ALA A 40 6.28 -2.36 4.66
C ALA A 40 7.07 -1.06 4.44
N GLU A 41 7.13 -0.17 5.44
CA GLU A 41 7.96 1.05 5.37
C GLU A 41 9.44 0.70 5.16
N THR A 42 9.95 -0.33 5.85
CA THR A 42 11.34 -0.77 5.69
C THR A 42 11.62 -1.29 4.29
N TYR A 43 10.70 -2.05 3.69
CA TYR A 43 10.84 -2.54 2.32
C TYR A 43 10.81 -1.39 1.32
N LEU A 44 9.86 -0.46 1.44
CA LEU A 44 9.77 0.72 0.57
C LEU A 44 11.04 1.60 0.67
N LYS A 45 11.64 1.73 1.87
CA LYS A 45 12.95 2.38 2.03
C LYS A 45 14.07 1.67 1.28
N ARG A 46 14.08 0.34 1.28
CA ARG A 46 15.08 -0.46 0.55
C ARG A 46 14.94 -0.31 -0.97
N LEU A 47 13.75 0.03 -1.46
CA LEU A 47 13.48 0.36 -2.87
C LEU A 47 13.91 1.79 -3.24
N GLY A 48 14.52 2.54 -2.32
CA GLY A 48 14.96 3.91 -2.54
C GLY A 48 13.96 4.97 -2.12
N GLY A 49 12.91 4.61 -1.39
CA GLY A 49 11.93 5.54 -0.84
C GLY A 49 12.41 6.28 0.41
N GLY A 50 12.10 7.57 0.50
CA GLY A 50 12.17 8.38 1.71
C GLY A 50 10.83 8.39 2.45
N VAL A 51 10.87 8.38 3.79
CA VAL A 51 9.65 8.48 4.60
C VAL A 51 9.12 9.90 4.52
N GLU A 52 7.94 10.05 3.96
CA GLU A 52 7.22 11.31 3.98
C GLU A 52 6.34 11.38 5.24
N GLU A 53 5.60 10.31 5.52
CA GLU A 53 4.81 10.15 6.73
C GLU A 53 5.05 8.78 7.36
N LYS A 54 5.49 8.77 8.62
CA LYS A 54 5.91 7.56 9.31
C LYS A 54 4.76 6.53 9.40
N LEU A 55 5.06 5.30 8.98
CA LEU A 55 4.14 4.15 8.89
C LEU A 55 2.94 4.36 7.96
N ARG A 56 2.97 5.39 7.11
CA ARG A 56 1.80 5.76 6.31
C ARG A 56 2.13 6.14 4.88
N ARG A 57 3.21 6.87 4.61
CA ARG A 57 3.57 7.29 3.25
C ARG A 57 5.08 7.32 3.04
N VAL A 58 5.50 6.71 1.94
CA VAL A 58 6.90 6.67 1.49
C VAL A 58 6.94 7.19 0.05
N GLU A 59 7.85 8.11 -0.24
CA GLU A 59 8.03 8.70 -1.57
C GLU A 59 9.41 8.36 -2.12
N GLY A 60 9.46 7.91 -3.37
CA GLY A 60 10.69 7.71 -4.12
C GLY A 60 10.74 8.57 -5.38
N ILE A 61 11.79 8.40 -6.18
CA ILE A 61 11.92 9.16 -7.43
C ILE A 61 10.88 8.64 -8.44
N GLY A 62 9.86 9.46 -8.72
CA GLY A 62 8.83 9.14 -9.71
C GLY A 62 7.79 8.13 -9.23
N TRP A 63 7.70 7.87 -7.92
CA TRP A 63 6.67 7.04 -7.32
C TRP A 63 6.42 7.42 -5.85
N PHE A 64 5.26 7.06 -5.33
CA PHE A 64 4.99 7.05 -3.90
C PHE A 64 4.18 5.80 -3.53
N ALA A 65 4.24 5.39 -2.27
CA ALA A 65 3.44 4.32 -1.74
C ALA A 65 2.80 4.72 -0.42
N GLU A 66 1.53 4.38 -0.26
CA GLU A 66 0.75 4.60 0.94
C GLU A 66 0.51 3.26 1.64
N ILE A 67 0.73 3.22 2.95
CA ILE A 67 0.58 2.03 3.79
C ILE A 67 -0.67 2.24 4.64
N ALA A 68 -1.63 1.34 4.51
CA ALA A 68 -2.80 1.25 5.36
C ALA A 68 -2.72 -0.03 6.20
N GLU A 69 -2.81 0.09 7.53
CA GLU A 69 -2.87 -1.06 8.42
C GLU A 69 -4.27 -1.70 8.35
N VAL A 70 -4.31 -3.01 8.11
CA VAL A 70 -5.54 -3.81 8.06
C VAL A 70 -5.47 -4.98 9.02
N GLU A 71 -6.59 -5.66 9.25
CA GLU A 71 -6.64 -6.78 10.19
C GLU A 71 -5.70 -7.92 9.74
N GLY A 72 -4.60 -8.10 10.48
CA GLY A 72 -3.61 -9.15 10.20
C GLY A 72 -2.62 -8.83 9.07
N GLY A 73 -2.51 -7.58 8.61
CA GLY A 73 -1.56 -7.21 7.56
C GLY A 73 -1.55 -5.73 7.22
N VAL A 74 -1.15 -5.41 6.00
CA VAL A 74 -1.22 -4.06 5.43
C VAL A 74 -1.73 -4.09 4.00
N ASP A 75 -2.43 -3.03 3.61
CA ASP A 75 -2.65 -2.68 2.22
C ASP A 75 -1.62 -1.63 1.83
N VAL A 76 -0.93 -1.86 0.72
CA VAL A 76 0.02 -0.90 0.16
C VAL A 76 -0.52 -0.43 -1.18
N THR A 77 -0.77 0.88 -1.28
CA THR A 77 -1.16 1.54 -2.53
C THR A 77 0.09 2.12 -3.17
N PHE A 78 0.52 1.54 -4.28
CA PHE A 78 1.62 2.02 -5.10
C PHE A 78 1.09 3.02 -6.12
N ALA A 79 1.82 4.11 -6.30
CA ALA A 79 1.53 5.12 -7.31
C ALA A 79 2.82 5.46 -8.06
N ALA A 80 2.90 5.10 -9.33
CA ALA A 80 4.10 5.29 -10.15
C ALA A 80 3.72 5.53 -11.62
N HIS A 81 4.68 6.00 -12.43
CA HIS A 81 4.48 5.99 -13.88
C HIS A 81 4.53 4.55 -14.39
N ASP A 82 3.70 4.23 -15.39
CA ASP A 82 3.44 2.90 -15.97
C ASP A 82 4.63 1.93 -15.94
N GLU A 83 5.75 2.29 -16.58
CA GLU A 83 6.94 1.42 -16.68
C GLU A 83 7.62 1.09 -15.33
N LEU A 84 7.34 1.87 -14.28
CA LEU A 84 7.93 1.72 -12.95
C LEU A 84 7.00 1.00 -11.98
N LEU A 85 5.69 1.00 -12.20
CA LEU A 85 4.70 0.45 -11.26
C LEU A 85 4.91 -1.06 -11.07
N ASP A 86 4.95 -1.82 -12.17
CA ASP A 86 5.17 -3.27 -12.12
C ASP A 86 6.54 -3.65 -11.51
N ASP A 87 7.62 -2.93 -11.83
CA ASP A 87 8.95 -3.21 -11.26
C ASP A 87 8.98 -2.89 -9.75
N LEU A 88 8.31 -1.82 -9.32
CA LEU A 88 8.20 -1.44 -7.92
C LEU A 88 7.44 -2.50 -7.11
N ILE A 89 6.29 -2.93 -7.63
CA ILE A 89 5.45 -3.95 -7.02
C ILE A 89 6.22 -5.27 -6.91
N ARG A 90 6.77 -5.74 -8.03
CA ARG A 90 7.53 -6.99 -8.08
C ARG A 90 8.67 -6.99 -7.06
N ARG A 91 9.46 -5.90 -7.00
CA ARG A 91 10.57 -5.83 -6.04
C ARG A 91 10.09 -5.78 -4.61
N PHE A 92 8.95 -5.13 -4.33
CA PHE A 92 8.35 -5.15 -3.01
C PHE A 92 7.95 -6.58 -2.61
N GLU A 93 7.29 -7.31 -3.51
CA GLU A 93 6.93 -8.72 -3.30
C GLU A 93 8.17 -9.59 -3.04
N GLU A 94 9.24 -9.43 -3.82
CA GLU A 94 10.50 -10.16 -3.62
C GLU A 94 11.08 -9.94 -2.21
N TRP A 95 10.94 -8.72 -1.64
CA TRP A 95 11.35 -8.44 -0.27
C TRP A 95 10.45 -9.11 0.78
N VAL A 96 9.13 -9.11 0.55
CA VAL A 96 8.16 -9.78 1.42
C VAL A 96 8.43 -11.28 1.45
N GLU A 97 8.61 -11.91 0.28
CA GLU A 97 8.90 -13.34 0.17
C GLU A 97 10.23 -13.70 0.85
N ARG A 98 11.28 -12.89 0.65
CA ARG A 98 12.61 -13.16 1.20
C ARG A 98 12.67 -13.13 2.73
N GLU A 99 11.89 -12.26 3.36
CA GLU A 99 11.86 -12.15 4.83
C GLU A 99 10.80 -13.07 5.47
N SER A 100 9.91 -13.64 4.65
CA SER A 100 8.92 -14.65 5.07
C SER A 100 9.43 -16.09 4.93
N ALA A 101 10.57 -16.31 4.26
CA ALA A 101 11.25 -17.59 4.07
C ALA A 101 12.28 -17.91 5.17
#